data_AF-T1G7B7-F1
#
_entry.id   AF-T1G7B7-F1
#
_cell.length_a   1.000
_cell.length_b   1.000
_cell.length_c   1.000
_cell.angle_alpha   90.00
_cell.angle_beta   90.00
_cell.angle_gamma   90.00
#
_symmetry.space_group_name_H-M   'P 1'
#
loop_
_entity.id
_entity.type
_entity.pdbx_description
1 polymer ?
#
loop_
_entity_poly.entity_id
_entity_poly.type
_entity_poly.pdbx_seq_one_letter_code
_entity_poly.pdbx_strand_id
1 'polypeptide(L)'
;DVRLVDGPNDYRGRLEVYHDGEWGTVCDDNISYQLCIVVCKQLGYDLGGAGTYVHAFSYANESRSPIWLDEVQCFGNESKLEDCRKSNWASHNCYHFEDVGCACSYKGFSILLIPFQRGIKSRGRVEIKYGIGKWGLVCGDDWKMEELTVFCSCLGYNKLFFNIF
;
A
#
# COMPACT_ATOMS: atom_id res chain seq x y z
N ASP A 1 3.64 3.97 13.12
CA ASP A 1 2.81 3.72 11.91
C ASP A 1 3.15 4.70 10.80
N VAL A 2 2.73 4.42 9.56
CA VAL A 2 2.92 5.31 8.40
C VAL A 2 1.63 5.48 7.61
N ARG A 3 1.48 6.60 6.90
CA ARG A 3 0.38 6.86 5.96
C ARG A 3 0.82 7.75 4.80
N LEU A 4 0.04 7.72 3.71
CA LEU A 4 0.18 8.65 2.59
C LEU A 4 -1.05 9.57 2.57
N VAL A 5 -0.81 10.87 2.50
CA VAL A 5 -1.87 11.91 2.53
C VAL A 5 -1.68 12.92 1.42
N ASP A 6 -2.73 13.71 1.14
CA ASP A 6 -2.71 14.86 0.23
C ASP A 6 -2.18 14.60 -1.19
N GLY A 7 -2.24 13.35 -1.63
CA GLY A 7 -1.99 12.99 -3.02
C GLY A 7 -3.27 12.60 -3.77
N PRO A 8 -3.15 12.28 -5.06
CA PRO A 8 -4.30 12.08 -5.94
C PRO A 8 -5.11 10.80 -5.65
N ASN A 9 -4.60 9.89 -4.83
CA ASN A 9 -5.21 8.62 -4.47
C ASN A 9 -4.52 7.98 -3.25
N ASP A 10 -5.08 6.89 -2.73
CA ASP A 10 -4.63 6.25 -1.48
C ASP A 10 -3.21 5.65 -1.53
N TYR A 11 -2.65 5.46 -2.72
CA TYR A 11 -1.33 4.85 -2.93
C TYR A 11 -0.27 5.87 -3.34
N ARG A 12 -0.60 7.17 -3.39
CA ARG A 12 0.36 8.23 -3.67
C ARG A 12 0.05 9.45 -2.81
N GLY A 13 1.04 9.94 -2.08
CA GLY A 13 0.88 11.12 -1.23
C GLY A 13 2.14 11.48 -0.46
N ARG A 14 2.09 12.58 0.29
CA ARG A 14 3.11 12.93 1.28
C ARG A 14 3.17 11.84 2.33
N LEU A 15 4.38 11.47 2.73
CA LEU A 15 4.63 10.46 3.74
C LEU A 15 4.54 11.08 5.12
N GLU A 16 3.67 10.51 5.96
CA GLU A 16 3.61 10.84 7.37
C GLU A 16 3.86 9.61 8.25
N VAL A 17 4.49 9.85 9.39
CA VAL A 17 4.84 8.86 10.41
C VAL A 17 4.16 9.23 11.71
N TYR A 18 3.59 8.25 12.40
CA TYR A 18 3.02 8.44 13.73
C TYR A 18 4.07 8.17 14.79
N HIS A 19 4.39 9.20 15.58
CA HIS A 19 5.34 9.15 16.69
C HIS A 19 4.87 10.06 17.82
N ASP A 20 5.08 9.65 19.07
CA ASP A 20 4.73 10.41 20.28
C ASP A 20 3.30 10.99 20.31
N GLY A 21 2.33 10.23 19.80
CA GLY A 21 0.92 10.63 19.82
C GLY A 21 0.47 11.54 18.66
N GLU A 22 1.37 11.92 17.76
CA GLU A 22 1.08 12.86 16.68
C GLU A 22 1.64 12.40 15.31
N TRP A 23 0.96 12.79 14.23
CA TRP A 23 1.44 12.57 12.87
C TRP A 23 2.40 13.68 12.47
N GLY A 24 3.53 13.31 11.88
CA GLY A 24 4.52 14.24 11.37
C GLY A 24 5.18 13.74 10.09
N THR A 25 5.96 14.59 9.45
CA THR A 25 6.50 14.36 8.11
C THR A 25 7.93 13.81 8.15
N VAL A 26 8.50 13.57 6.96
CA VAL A 26 9.85 13.04 6.76
C VAL A 26 10.59 13.98 5.82
N CYS A 27 11.77 14.43 6.22
CA CYS A 27 12.62 15.30 5.40
C CYS A 27 13.28 14.52 4.24
N ASP A 28 13.53 15.22 3.13
CA ASP A 28 14.17 14.69 1.92
C ASP A 28 15.71 14.73 1.94
N ASP A 29 16.31 15.28 2.99
CA ASP A 29 17.76 15.30 3.19
C ASP A 29 18.32 13.88 3.30
N ASN A 30 19.32 13.59 2.45
CA ASN A 30 20.01 12.30 2.38
C ASN A 30 19.06 11.10 2.44
N ILE A 31 17.92 11.12 1.75
CA ILE A 31 17.03 9.96 1.71
C ILE A 31 17.54 8.88 0.74
N SER A 32 17.32 7.63 1.10
CA SER A 32 17.53 6.51 0.17
C SER A 32 16.39 6.37 -0.84
N TYR A 33 16.70 5.98 -2.09
CA TYR A 33 15.68 5.62 -3.09
C TYR A 33 14.85 4.38 -2.70
N GLN A 34 15.29 3.61 -1.70
CA GLN A 34 14.60 2.43 -1.19
C GLN A 34 13.53 2.76 -0.13
N LEU A 35 13.47 4.00 0.34
CA LEU A 35 12.54 4.44 1.38
C LEU A 35 11.09 4.09 1.04
N CYS A 36 10.63 4.47 -0.15
CA CYS A 36 9.25 4.20 -0.54
C CYS A 36 8.99 2.71 -0.82
N ILE A 37 10.01 1.89 -1.10
CA ILE A 37 9.83 0.44 -1.17
C ILE A 37 9.45 -0.11 0.21
N VAL A 38 10.14 0.33 1.27
CA VAL A 38 9.81 -0.05 2.64
C VAL A 38 8.42 0.47 3.04
N VAL A 39 8.09 1.72 2.73
CA VAL A 39 6.78 2.32 3.02
C VAL A 39 5.65 1.58 2.29
N CYS A 40 5.79 1.34 0.98
CA CYS A 40 4.78 0.64 0.19
C CYS A 40 4.58 -0.79 0.71
N LYS A 41 5.65 -1.48 1.07
CA LYS A 41 5.60 -2.80 1.71
C LYS A 41 4.88 -2.76 3.05
N GLN A 42 5.22 -1.79 3.92
CA GLN A 42 4.61 -1.61 5.23
C GLN A 42 3.10 -1.32 5.13
N LEU A 43 2.69 -0.55 4.13
CA LEU A 43 1.28 -0.23 3.84
C LEU A 43 0.55 -1.32 3.07
N GLY A 44 1.26 -2.34 2.59
CA GLY A 44 0.68 -3.47 1.88
C GLY A 44 0.34 -3.22 0.42
N TYR A 45 0.98 -2.24 -0.21
CA TYR A 45 0.91 -1.98 -1.63
C TYR A 45 1.84 -2.88 -2.42
N ASP A 46 1.54 -3.07 -3.71
CA ASP A 46 2.47 -3.69 -4.64
C ASP A 46 3.67 -2.76 -4.88
N LEU A 47 4.84 -3.36 -5.04
CA LEU A 47 6.11 -2.63 -5.16
C LEU A 47 6.43 -2.21 -6.61
N GLY A 48 5.68 -2.71 -7.58
CA GLY A 48 5.91 -2.39 -9.00
C GLY A 48 5.67 -0.92 -9.26
N GLY A 49 6.72 -0.11 -9.35
CA GLY A 49 6.58 1.35 -9.50
C GLY A 49 6.59 2.12 -8.19
N ALA A 50 7.03 1.51 -7.08
CA ALA A 50 7.36 2.25 -5.86
C ALA A 50 8.41 3.33 -6.16
N GLY A 51 8.10 4.58 -5.81
CA GLY A 51 8.95 5.72 -6.11
C GLY A 51 8.85 6.79 -5.04
N THR A 52 10.01 7.38 -4.73
CA THR A 52 10.14 8.53 -3.85
C THR A 52 10.08 9.81 -4.66
N TYR A 53 9.37 10.82 -4.17
CA TYR A 53 9.42 12.17 -4.71
C TYR A 53 9.59 13.17 -3.57
N VAL A 54 10.23 14.29 -3.91
CA VAL A 54 10.56 15.38 -2.99
C VAL A 54 9.58 16.53 -3.15
N HIS A 55 9.63 17.49 -2.23
CA HIS A 55 8.75 18.65 -2.23
C HIS A 55 7.26 18.27 -2.22
N ALA A 56 6.89 17.26 -1.44
CA ALA A 56 5.51 16.78 -1.29
C ALA A 56 4.67 17.67 -0.35
N PHE A 57 5.05 18.93 -0.22
CA PHE A 57 4.42 19.92 0.65
C PHE A 57 3.04 20.34 0.14
N SER A 58 2.09 20.53 1.06
CA SER A 58 0.84 21.23 0.81
C SER A 58 0.60 22.35 1.83
N TYR A 59 0.08 23.49 1.36
CA TYR A 59 -0.11 24.67 2.21
C TYR A 59 -1.26 24.52 3.23
N ALA A 60 -2.08 23.47 3.12
CA ALA A 60 -3.27 23.30 3.95
C ALA A 60 -2.90 22.74 5.34
N ASN A 61 -2.58 23.63 6.28
CA ASN A 61 -2.39 23.38 7.73
C ASN A 61 -1.08 22.72 8.17
N GLU A 62 -0.09 22.54 7.28
CA GLU A 62 1.10 21.73 7.57
C GLU A 62 2.18 22.44 8.39
N SER A 63 2.18 23.77 8.52
CA SER A 63 3.19 24.52 9.28
C SER A 63 3.22 24.26 10.80
N ARG A 64 2.34 23.40 11.30
CA ARG A 64 2.28 22.98 12.71
C ARG A 64 2.62 21.51 12.94
N SER A 65 2.68 20.71 11.88
CA SER A 65 3.01 19.30 12.02
C SER A 65 4.50 19.15 12.35
N PRO A 66 4.92 18.25 13.25
CA PRO A 66 6.33 17.99 13.47
C PRO A 66 6.96 17.34 12.22
N ILE A 67 8.25 17.59 11.98
CA ILE A 67 9.06 16.78 11.06
C ILE A 67 9.76 15.73 11.93
N TRP A 68 9.34 14.47 11.80
CA TRP A 68 9.79 13.42 12.73
C TRP A 68 11.12 12.81 12.35
N LEU A 69 11.36 12.64 11.05
CA LEU A 69 12.48 11.86 10.54
C LEU A 69 13.30 12.65 9.55
N ASP A 70 14.61 12.38 9.57
CA ASP A 70 15.62 12.98 8.72
C ASP A 70 16.74 11.96 8.45
N GLU A 71 17.50 12.16 7.37
CA GLU A 71 18.59 11.30 6.88
C GLU A 71 18.19 9.82 6.76
N VAL A 72 16.98 9.55 6.27
CA VAL A 72 16.40 8.20 6.28
C VAL A 72 17.01 7.31 5.19
N GLN A 73 17.75 6.30 5.65
CA GLN A 73 18.56 5.39 4.86
C GLN A 73 18.06 3.95 5.03
N CYS A 74 17.30 3.49 4.05
CA CYS A 74 16.76 2.14 3.96
C CYS A 74 17.55 1.29 2.95
N PHE A 75 17.63 -0.01 3.20
CA PHE A 75 18.14 -1.02 2.27
C PHE A 75 17.04 -1.61 1.37
N GLY A 76 15.77 -1.44 1.74
CA GLY A 76 14.60 -1.94 1.02
C GLY A 76 14.08 -3.29 1.52
N ASN A 77 14.82 -3.96 2.42
CA ASN A 77 14.43 -5.24 3.00
C ASN A 77 13.76 -5.10 4.37
N GLU A 78 13.80 -3.91 4.97
CA GLU A 78 13.15 -3.58 6.22
C GLU A 78 11.65 -3.89 6.17
N SER A 79 11.08 -4.18 7.34
CA SER A 79 9.63 -4.43 7.45
C SER A 79 8.85 -3.15 7.74
N LYS A 80 9.51 -2.19 8.39
CA LYS A 80 8.94 -0.90 8.71
C LYS A 80 9.95 0.22 8.50
N LEU A 81 9.45 1.43 8.24
CA LEU A 81 10.27 2.63 8.09
C LEU A 81 11.09 2.93 9.36
N GLU A 82 10.58 2.60 10.54
CA GLU A 82 11.28 2.79 11.82
C GLU A 82 12.55 1.93 11.95
N ASP A 83 12.66 0.84 11.19
CA ASP A 83 13.83 -0.05 11.20
C ASP A 83 14.97 0.47 10.32
N CYS A 84 14.69 1.44 9.43
CA CYS A 84 15.73 2.07 8.62
C CYS A 84 16.67 2.91 9.49
N ARG A 85 17.91 3.06 9.05
CA ARG A 85 18.86 4.01 9.67
C ARG A 85 18.32 5.42 9.44
N LYS A 86 18.37 6.26 10.48
CA LYS A 86 17.83 7.62 10.49
C LYS A 86 18.47 8.42 11.61
N SER A 87 18.34 9.75 11.55
CA SER A 87 18.66 10.64 12.67
C SER A 87 17.76 10.38 13.89
N ASN A 88 18.08 10.98 15.02
CA ASN A 88 17.20 10.95 16.18
C ASN A 88 15.84 11.59 15.84
N TRP A 89 14.78 11.15 16.50
CA TRP A 89 13.43 11.71 16.32
C TRP A 89 13.43 13.23 16.52
N ALA A 90 12.75 13.95 15.62
CA ALA A 90 12.68 15.41 15.59
C ALA A 90 14.05 16.14 15.51
N SER A 91 15.13 15.44 15.19
CA SER A 91 16.45 16.03 14.96
C SER A 91 16.64 16.26 13.47
N HIS A 92 16.28 17.46 13.00
CA HIS A 92 16.39 17.89 11.62
C HIS A 92 16.69 19.40 11.54
N ASN A 93 17.15 19.86 10.39
CA ASN A 93 17.28 21.27 10.02
C ASN A 93 16.28 21.69 8.92
N CYS A 94 15.39 20.78 8.54
CA CYS A 94 14.47 20.95 7.43
C CYS A 94 13.24 21.81 7.75
N TYR A 95 12.59 22.27 6.69
CA TYR A 95 11.25 22.85 6.68
C TYR A 95 10.30 21.99 5.83
N HIS A 96 9.00 22.20 5.95
CA HIS A 96 8.01 21.37 5.25
C HIS A 96 8.08 21.39 3.71
N PHE A 97 8.76 22.37 3.09
CA PHE A 97 8.99 22.31 1.64
C PHE A 97 9.93 21.16 1.23
N GLU A 98 10.59 20.52 2.19
CA GLU A 98 11.49 19.35 2.05
C GLU A 98 10.78 18.04 2.41
N ASP A 99 9.45 18.07 2.60
CA ASP A 99 8.71 16.86 2.94
C ASP A 99 8.74 15.83 1.79
N VAL A 100 8.95 14.57 2.16
CA VAL A 100 8.99 13.43 1.26
C VAL A 100 7.58 12.93 0.95
N GLY A 101 7.38 12.53 -0.31
CA GLY A 101 6.22 11.76 -0.74
C GLY A 101 6.59 10.41 -1.31
N CYS A 102 5.65 9.47 -1.22
CA CYS A 102 5.75 8.16 -1.84
C CYS A 102 4.65 7.95 -2.86
N ALA A 103 5.00 7.31 -3.97
CA ALA A 103 4.09 6.73 -4.93
C ALA A 103 4.28 5.22 -4.89
N CYS A 104 3.26 4.48 -4.52
CA CYS A 104 3.21 3.03 -4.58
C CYS A 104 2.48 2.58 -5.84
N SER A 105 2.39 1.27 -6.06
CA SER A 105 1.39 0.74 -6.98
C SER A 105 0.08 0.48 -6.27
N TYR A 106 -1.00 0.44 -7.05
CA TYR A 106 -2.32 0.06 -6.55
C TYR A 106 -2.25 -1.28 -5.80
N LYS A 107 -3.09 -1.46 -4.78
CA LYS A 107 -3.27 -2.77 -4.16
C LYS A 107 -3.99 -3.67 -5.15
N GLY A 108 -3.27 -4.63 -5.72
CA GLY A 108 -3.90 -5.72 -6.46
C GLY A 108 -4.91 -6.46 -5.59
N PHE A 109 -5.96 -6.99 -6.22
CA PHE A 109 -6.76 -8.04 -5.64
C PHE A 109 -6.23 -9.38 -6.14
N SER A 110 -5.91 -10.28 -5.22
CA SER A 110 -5.67 -11.68 -5.53
C SER A 110 -6.98 -12.44 -5.42
N ILE A 111 -7.31 -13.19 -6.47
CA ILE A 111 -8.49 -14.05 -6.50
C ILE A 111 -8.00 -15.49 -6.46
N LEU A 112 -8.58 -16.29 -5.57
CA LEU A 112 -8.33 -17.71 -5.46
C LEU A 112 -9.65 -18.47 -5.57
N LEU A 113 -9.64 -19.54 -6.38
CA LEU A 113 -10.74 -20.49 -6.45
C LEU A 113 -10.31 -21.77 -5.74
N ILE A 114 -11.00 -22.14 -4.66
CA ILE A 114 -10.76 -23.36 -3.90
C ILE A 114 -11.72 -24.46 -4.38
N PRO A 115 -11.25 -25.51 -5.07
CA PRO A 115 -12.10 -26.56 -5.58
C PRO A 115 -12.88 -27.29 -4.49
N PHE A 116 -14.18 -27.54 -4.72
CA PHE A 116 -14.96 -28.41 -3.82
C PHE A 116 -14.63 -29.89 -3.98
N GLN A 117 -14.08 -30.28 -5.14
CA GLN A 117 -13.76 -31.66 -5.47
C GLN A 117 -12.37 -31.76 -6.13
N ARG A 118 -11.63 -32.81 -5.77
CA ARG A 118 -10.31 -33.09 -6.35
C ARG A 118 -10.44 -33.37 -7.84
N GLY A 119 -9.75 -32.57 -8.67
CA GLY A 119 -9.74 -32.72 -10.13
C GLY A 119 -10.70 -31.79 -10.88
N ILE A 120 -11.67 -31.16 -10.21
CA ILE A 120 -12.57 -30.17 -10.82
C ILE A 120 -12.08 -28.77 -10.48
N LYS A 121 -11.27 -28.17 -11.36
CA LYS A 121 -10.75 -26.80 -11.16
C LYS A 121 -11.75 -25.71 -11.57
N SER A 122 -12.87 -26.08 -12.15
CA SER A 122 -13.89 -25.18 -12.69
C SER A 122 -15.09 -24.98 -11.76
N ARG A 123 -15.02 -25.36 -10.48
CA ARG A 123 -16.05 -25.08 -9.46
C ARG A 123 -15.43 -25.06 -8.07
N GLY A 124 -15.80 -24.09 -7.25
CA GLY A 124 -15.20 -23.93 -5.94
C GLY A 124 -15.66 -22.69 -5.21
N ARG A 125 -15.19 -22.57 -3.96
CA ARG A 125 -15.36 -21.35 -3.17
C ARG A 125 -14.39 -20.29 -3.67
N VAL A 126 -14.90 -19.07 -3.86
CA VAL A 126 -14.08 -17.92 -4.23
C VAL A 126 -13.59 -17.24 -2.97
N GLU A 127 -12.28 -17.04 -2.91
CA GLU A 127 -11.64 -16.22 -1.89
C GLU A 127 -10.95 -15.04 -2.56
N ILE A 128 -11.05 -13.88 -1.92
CA ILE A 128 -10.42 -12.64 -2.38
C ILE A 128 -9.48 -12.13 -1.29
N LYS A 129 -8.35 -11.59 -1.72
CA LYS A 129 -7.41 -10.89 -0.85
C LYS A 129 -7.07 -9.54 -1.48
N TYR A 130 -7.20 -8.48 -0.70
CA TYR A 130 -6.81 -7.13 -1.10
C TYR A 130 -5.41 -6.80 -0.57
N GLY A 131 -4.47 -6.47 -1.46
CA GLY A 131 -3.07 -6.21 -1.12
C GLY A 131 -2.45 -7.35 -0.29
N ILE A 132 -1.70 -7.01 0.78
CA ILE A 132 -1.13 -8.01 1.71
C ILE A 132 -2.12 -8.52 2.77
N GLY A 133 -3.40 -8.15 2.69
CA GLY A 133 -4.42 -8.48 3.68
C GLY A 133 -4.70 -9.97 3.88
N LYS A 134 -5.71 -10.27 4.70
CA LYS A 134 -6.18 -11.64 4.90
C LYS A 134 -7.07 -12.06 3.73
N TRP A 135 -7.10 -13.36 3.44
CA TRP A 135 -8.09 -13.94 2.55
C TRP A 135 -9.48 -13.84 3.19
N GLY A 136 -10.44 -13.35 2.42
CA GLY A 136 -11.82 -13.19 2.80
C GLY A 136 -12.74 -13.93 1.82
N LEU A 137 -13.93 -14.28 2.33
CA LEU A 137 -15.00 -14.81 1.51
C LEU A 137 -15.71 -13.66 0.80
N VAL A 138 -16.13 -13.90 -0.43
CA VAL A 138 -17.05 -13.01 -1.13
C VAL A 138 -18.48 -13.44 -0.78
N CYS A 139 -19.33 -12.49 -0.40
CA CYS A 139 -20.73 -12.77 -0.08
C CYS A 139 -21.45 -13.33 -1.32
N GLY A 140 -22.25 -14.39 -1.14
CA GLY A 140 -23.00 -15.05 -2.21
C GLY A 140 -24.35 -14.39 -2.53
N ASP A 141 -24.83 -13.48 -1.68
CA ASP A 141 -26.11 -12.82 -1.88
C ASP A 141 -26.05 -11.92 -3.12
N ASP A 142 -27.05 -12.04 -4.00
CA ASP A 142 -27.18 -11.31 -5.27
C ASP A 142 -26.07 -11.57 -6.33
N TRP A 143 -25.31 -12.67 -6.24
CA TRP A 143 -24.29 -12.99 -7.25
C TRP A 143 -24.90 -13.39 -8.60
N LYS A 144 -24.75 -12.52 -9.60
CA LYS A 144 -25.25 -12.64 -10.97
C LYS A 144 -24.20 -13.23 -11.92
N MET A 145 -24.69 -13.66 -13.09
CA MET A 145 -23.85 -14.16 -14.20
C MET A 145 -22.80 -13.15 -14.70
N GLU A 146 -23.03 -11.86 -14.47
CA GLU A 146 -22.10 -10.77 -14.80
C GLU A 146 -20.87 -10.78 -13.89
N GLU A 147 -21.05 -10.93 -12.58
CA GLU A 147 -19.91 -11.03 -11.65
C GLU A 147 -19.14 -12.34 -11.86
N LEU A 148 -19.84 -13.45 -12.13
CA LEU A 148 -19.21 -14.72 -12.51
C LEU A 148 -18.30 -14.59 -13.74
N THR A 149 -18.74 -13.81 -14.73
CA THR A 149 -17.96 -13.53 -15.94
C THR A 149 -16.65 -12.82 -15.61
N VAL A 150 -16.72 -11.77 -14.78
CA VAL A 150 -15.55 -10.99 -14.38
C VAL A 150 -14.56 -11.88 -13.63
N PHE A 151 -15.04 -12.66 -12.65
CA PHE A 151 -14.20 -13.58 -11.89
C PHE A 151 -13.53 -14.66 -12.75
N CYS A 152 -14.29 -15.30 -13.65
CA CYS A 152 -13.73 -16.31 -14.55
C CYS A 152 -12.65 -15.71 -15.46
N SER A 153 -12.91 -14.50 -15.98
CA SER A 153 -11.94 -13.78 -16.80
C SER A 153 -10.66 -13.46 -16.02
N CYS A 154 -10.75 -13.02 -14.76
CA CYS A 154 -9.58 -12.76 -13.91
C CYS A 154 -8.75 -14.02 -13.63
N LEU A 155 -9.38 -15.19 -13.61
CA LEU A 155 -8.73 -16.49 -13.42
C LEU A 155 -8.26 -17.16 -14.73
N GLY A 156 -8.47 -16.52 -15.88
CA GLY A 156 -8.10 -17.07 -17.19
C GLY A 156 -9.04 -18.16 -17.72
N TYR A 157 -10.24 -18.31 -17.15
CA TYR A 157 -11.26 -19.22 -17.66
C TYR A 157 -12.13 -18.53 -18.72
N ASN A 158 -12.30 -19.18 -19.87
CA ASN A 158 -13.31 -18.77 -20.84
C ASN A 158 -14.70 -19.12 -20.31
N LYS A 159 -15.63 -18.14 -20.32
CA LYS A 159 -17.04 -18.28 -19.94
C LYS A 159 -17.58 -19.62 -20.41
N LEU A 160 -17.74 -20.61 -19.52
CA LEU A 160 -18.62 -21.77 -19.68
C LEU A 160 -18.56 -22.61 -18.40
N PHE A 161 -19.69 -22.63 -17.68
CA PHE A 161 -20.08 -23.54 -16.59
C PHE A 161 -19.47 -23.36 -15.20
N PHE A 162 -19.86 -22.29 -14.50
CA PHE A 162 -19.77 -22.23 -13.04
C PHE A 162 -21.16 -22.07 -12.42
N ASN A 163 -21.51 -22.96 -11.48
CA ASN A 163 -22.49 -22.70 -10.45
C ASN A 163 -21.69 -22.44 -9.17
N ILE A 164 -21.75 -21.22 -8.64
CA ILE A 164 -21.22 -20.88 -7.32
C ILE A 164 -22.36 -21.09 -6.32
N PHE A 165 -22.07 -21.76 -5.20
CA PHE A 165 -22.94 -21.90 -4.04
C PHE A 165 -22.19 -21.33 -2.83
#